data_AF-A0A951TUX2-F1
#
_entry.id   AF-A0A951TUX2-F1
#
_cell.length_a   1.000
_cell.length_b   1.000
_cell.length_c   1.000
_cell.angle_alpha   90.00
_cell.angle_beta   90.00
_cell.angle_gamma   90.00
#
_symmetry.space_group_name_H-M   'P 1'
#
loop_
_entity.id
_entity.type
_entity.pdbx_description
1 polymer ?
#
loop_
_entity_poly.entity_id
_entity_poly.type
_entity_poly.pdbx_seq_one_letter_code
_entity_poly.pdbx_strand_id
1 'polypeptide(L)'
;MRSPYHLRVVELRNTTVRPWILEVAPVEGQQQLGGATTFTGELRPGEVKVLYLYHGFEYDFVVSEKAYGEEEVARTRAKVDRDVGFDFAGDALVMDEGLVVRLGEPAVSFVDSLMRAQGDLLPDTARGRLTPGDKRLEREQEAREEAERRRRGEVP
;
A
#
# COMPACT_ATOMS: atom_id res chain seq x y z
N MET A 1 -11.67 -7.32 15.96
CA MET A 1 -10.46 -6.59 16.41
C MET A 1 -9.72 -6.13 15.16
N ARG A 2 -9.62 -4.84 14.88
CA ARG A 2 -8.75 -4.33 13.80
C ARG A 2 -7.30 -4.45 14.30
N SER A 3 -6.37 -4.86 13.44
CA SER A 3 -4.93 -4.86 13.76
C SER A 3 -4.55 -3.49 14.34
N PRO A 4 -3.79 -3.41 15.45
CA PRO A 4 -3.41 -2.14 16.08
C PRO A 4 -2.50 -1.29 15.19
N TYR A 5 -1.93 -1.89 14.14
CA TYR A 5 -1.05 -1.23 13.18
C TYR A 5 -1.70 -1.26 11.81
N HIS A 6 -2.35 -0.16 11.43
CA HIS A 6 -2.72 0.13 10.06
C HIS A 6 -2.07 1.45 9.63
N LEU A 7 -1.88 1.62 8.33
CA LEU A 7 -1.28 2.83 7.78
C LEU A 7 -2.33 3.94 7.66
N ARG A 8 -1.90 5.19 7.82
CA ARG A 8 -2.63 6.42 7.55
C ARG A 8 -1.93 7.20 6.47
N VAL A 9 -2.72 7.95 5.72
CA VAL A 9 -2.24 8.81 4.66
C VAL A 9 -1.81 10.14 5.25
N VAL A 10 -0.60 10.57 4.91
CA VAL A 10 -0.10 11.90 5.20
C VAL A 10 0.25 12.59 3.89
N GLU A 11 -0.43 13.69 3.61
CA GLU A 11 -0.17 14.51 2.43
C GLU A 11 0.62 15.76 2.82
N LEU A 12 1.66 16.06 2.06
CA LEU A 12 2.56 17.19 2.30
C LEU A 12 2.70 17.99 1.02
N ARG A 13 2.31 19.26 1.05
CA ARG A 13 2.42 20.18 -0.06
C ARG A 13 3.49 21.22 0.20
N ASN A 14 4.19 21.64 -0.85
CA ASN A 14 5.04 22.81 -0.83
C ASN A 14 4.44 23.91 -1.71
N THR A 15 3.95 24.98 -1.10
CA THR A 15 3.40 26.16 -1.79
C THR A 15 4.42 27.26 -2.04
N THR A 16 5.69 27.02 -1.71
CA THR A 16 6.80 27.93 -1.98
C THR A 16 7.33 27.81 -3.41
N VAL A 17 8.28 28.68 -3.78
CA VAL A 17 8.88 28.74 -5.11
C VAL A 17 10.18 27.94 -5.26
N ARG A 18 10.69 27.33 -4.19
CA ARG A 18 11.95 26.57 -4.22
C ARG A 18 11.78 25.13 -3.68
N PRO A 19 12.59 24.16 -4.13
CA PRO A 19 12.59 22.82 -3.56
C PRO A 19 13.16 22.85 -2.15
N TRP A 20 12.71 21.92 -1.32
CA TRP A 20 13.14 21.74 0.06
C TRP A 20 13.39 20.29 0.38
N ILE A 21 14.17 20.00 1.41
CA ILE A 21 14.36 18.64 1.89
C ILE A 21 13.39 18.41 3.05
N LEU A 22 12.54 17.41 2.88
CA LEU A 22 11.61 16.92 3.89
C LEU A 22 12.18 15.66 4.52
N GLU A 23 12.30 15.66 5.84
CA GLU A 23 12.55 14.49 6.66
C GLU A 23 11.33 14.20 7.53
N VAL A 24 10.92 12.95 7.59
CA VAL A 24 9.84 12.48 8.46
C VAL A 24 10.35 11.28 9.24
N ALA A 25 10.31 11.36 10.57
CA ALA A 25 10.77 10.29 11.44
C ALA A 25 9.81 10.13 12.64
N PRO A 26 9.62 8.90 13.15
CA PRO A 26 8.92 8.72 14.41
C PRO A 26 9.68 9.42 15.54
N VAL A 27 8.95 10.00 16.49
CA VAL A 27 9.59 10.54 17.70
C VAL A 27 10.30 9.41 18.44
N GLU A 28 11.52 9.70 18.93
CA GLU A 28 12.37 8.72 19.60
C GLU A 28 11.62 7.99 20.71
N GLY A 29 11.75 6.66 20.73
CA GLY A 29 11.11 5.79 21.73
C GLY A 29 9.63 5.50 21.50
N GLN A 30 8.96 6.15 20.52
CA GLN A 30 7.55 5.85 20.23
C GLN A 30 7.37 4.62 19.35
N GLN A 31 8.22 4.39 18.35
CA GLN A 31 8.10 3.24 17.46
C GLN A 31 9.04 2.10 17.88
N GLN A 32 8.49 1.03 18.46
CA GLN A 32 9.21 -0.21 18.79
C GLN A 32 9.06 -1.29 17.69
N LEU A 33 8.69 -0.89 16.47
CA LEU A 33 8.62 -1.79 15.33
C LEU A 33 10.04 -2.03 14.81
N GLY A 34 10.32 -3.22 14.27
CA GLY A 34 11.67 -3.63 13.82
C GLY A 34 12.30 -2.77 12.71
N GLY A 35 11.59 -1.76 12.20
CA GLY A 35 12.13 -0.71 11.34
C GLY A 35 11.42 0.62 11.59
N ALA A 36 12.18 1.67 11.86
CA ALA A 36 11.67 3.03 11.92
C ALA A 36 11.14 3.44 10.54
N THR A 37 9.95 4.04 10.47
CA THR A 37 9.40 4.55 9.20
C THR A 37 9.95 5.94 8.96
N THR A 38 11.22 6.00 8.54
CA THR A 38 11.86 7.25 8.18
C THR A 38 11.71 7.51 6.68
N PHE A 39 11.46 8.76 6.34
CA PHE A 39 11.44 9.25 4.96
C PHE A 39 12.35 10.47 4.88
N THR A 40 13.19 10.52 3.83
CA THR A 40 13.93 11.72 3.47
C THR A 40 13.79 11.91 1.97
N GLY A 41 13.35 13.09 1.53
CA GLY A 41 13.18 13.37 0.11
C GLY A 41 12.99 14.84 -0.20
N GLU A 42 13.22 15.19 -1.46
CA GLU A 42 13.02 16.55 -1.97
C GLU A 42 11.54 16.84 -2.21
N LEU A 43 10.99 17.87 -1.57
CA LEU A 43 9.65 18.40 -1.75
C LEU A 43 9.67 19.59 -2.71
N ARG A 44 9.30 19.36 -3.97
CA ARG A 44 9.39 20.38 -5.04
C ARG A 44 8.25 21.41 -4.96
N PRO A 45 8.45 22.62 -5.51
CA PRO A 45 7.38 23.63 -5.63
C PRO A 45 6.13 23.07 -6.29
N GLY A 46 4.97 23.24 -5.65
CA GLY A 46 3.68 22.76 -6.14
C GLY A 46 3.47 21.24 -6.08
N GLU A 47 4.47 20.48 -5.63
CA GLU A 47 4.33 19.03 -5.44
C GLU A 47 3.50 18.73 -4.19
N VAL A 48 2.66 17.69 -4.30
CA VAL A 48 2.05 17.02 -3.15
C VAL A 48 2.69 15.64 -3.01
N LYS A 49 3.36 15.41 -1.87
CA LYS A 49 3.86 14.08 -1.50
C LYS A 49 2.85 13.37 -0.64
N VAL A 50 2.69 12.08 -0.91
CA VAL A 50 1.81 11.20 -0.15
C VAL A 50 2.67 10.15 0.54
N LEU A 51 2.60 10.10 1.87
CA LEU A 51 3.29 9.14 2.73
C LEU A 51 2.27 8.24 3.43
N TYR A 52 2.67 7.00 3.69
CA TYR A 52 1.90 6.06 4.50
C TYR A 52 2.62 5.82 5.81
N LEU A 53 2.10 6.39 6.89
CA LEU A 53 2.69 6.32 8.23
C LEU A 53 1.84 5.45 9.15
N TYR A 54 2.45 4.87 10.18
CA TYR A 54 1.71 4.00 11.09
C TYR A 54 0.77 4.81 11.97
N HIS A 55 -0.45 4.30 12.11
CA HIS A 55 -1.44 4.83 13.04
C HIS A 55 -0.95 4.79 14.50
N GLY A 56 -1.26 5.84 15.25
CA GLY A 56 -1.09 5.88 16.71
C GLY A 56 0.26 6.42 17.17
N PHE A 57 1.21 6.63 16.25
CA PHE A 57 2.53 7.18 16.56
C PHE A 57 2.60 8.67 16.29
N GLU A 58 3.49 9.32 17.02
CA GLU A 58 3.91 10.70 16.79
C GLU A 58 5.14 10.76 15.88
N TYR A 59 5.12 11.68 14.94
CA TYR A 59 6.19 11.90 13.96
C TYR A 59 6.68 13.33 14.00
N ASP A 60 7.99 13.50 13.86
CA ASP A 60 8.64 14.76 13.56
C ASP A 60 8.73 14.94 12.04
N PHE A 61 8.21 16.05 11.55
CA PHE A 61 8.30 16.51 10.17
C PHE A 61 9.23 17.70 10.14
N VAL A 62 10.36 17.56 9.45
CA VAL A 62 11.42 18.56 9.39
C VAL A 62 11.61 19.00 7.95
N VAL A 63 11.62 20.30 7.72
CA VAL A 63 11.90 20.92 6.42
C VAL A 63 13.20 21.69 6.52
N SER A 64 14.12 21.45 5.57
CA SER A 64 15.46 22.02 5.56
C SER A 64 15.88 22.48 4.16
N GLU A 65 16.77 23.48 4.11
CA GLU A 65 17.27 24.06 2.84
C GLU A 65 18.26 23.14 2.12
N LYS A 66 18.94 22.27 2.86
CA LYS A 66 19.95 21.34 2.35
C LYS A 66 19.68 19.92 2.82
N ALA A 67 20.18 18.96 2.04
CA ALA A 67 20.15 17.57 2.47
C ALA A 67 20.92 17.40 3.79
N TYR A 68 20.40 16.57 4.69
CA TYR A 68 21.00 16.24 5.99
C TYR A 68 20.97 17.34 7.06
N GLY A 69 20.00 18.25 7.01
CA GLY A 69 19.68 19.09 8.17
C GLY A 69 20.70 20.17 8.52
N GLU A 70 21.54 20.58 7.56
CA GLU A 70 22.51 21.67 7.79
C GLU A 70 21.83 23.00 8.16
N GLU A 71 20.57 23.19 7.74
CA GLU A 71 19.76 24.37 8.07
C GLU A 71 18.27 23.99 8.11
N GLU A 72 17.77 23.73 9.32
CA GLU A 72 16.33 23.53 9.57
C GLU A 72 15.59 24.86 9.42
N VAL A 73 14.52 24.83 8.61
CA VAL A 73 13.67 25.99 8.39
C VAL A 73 12.35 25.87 9.15
N ALA A 74 11.78 24.66 9.17
CA ALA A 74 10.57 24.40 9.93
C ALA A 74 10.60 22.99 10.50
N ARG A 75 9.99 22.85 11.68
CA ARG A 75 9.69 21.57 12.29
C ARG A 75 8.28 21.57 12.81
N THR A 76 7.58 20.48 12.61
CA THR A 76 6.26 20.26 13.18
C THR A 76 6.14 18.83 13.63
N ARG A 77 5.52 18.66 14.79
CA ARG A 77 5.26 17.35 15.37
C ARG A 77 3.78 17.07 15.32
N ALA A 78 3.42 15.86 14.88
CA ALA A 78 2.02 15.48 14.80
C ALA A 78 1.82 13.99 15.10
N LYS A 79 0.74 13.72 15.83
CA LYS A 79 0.26 12.36 16.06
C LYS A 79 -0.61 11.90 14.89
N VAL A 80 -0.26 10.76 14.30
CA VAL A 80 -0.94 10.20 13.14
C VAL A 80 -2.06 9.27 13.59
N ASP A 81 -3.18 9.84 14.04
CA ASP A 81 -4.36 9.07 14.45
C ASP A 81 -5.41 8.90 13.33
N ARG A 82 -5.34 9.78 12.33
CA ARG A 82 -6.20 9.88 11.16
C ARG A 82 -5.35 10.28 9.96
N ASP A 83 -5.97 10.30 8.78
CA ASP A 83 -5.33 10.87 7.61
C ASP A 83 -5.20 12.39 7.81
N VAL A 84 -4.04 12.95 7.49
CA VAL A 84 -3.68 14.35 7.78
C VAL A 84 -2.96 14.99 6.60
N GLY A 85 -3.16 16.29 6.43
CA GLY A 85 -2.54 17.10 5.39
C GLY A 85 -1.68 18.20 6.01
N PHE A 86 -0.57 18.52 5.38
CA PHE A 86 0.33 19.59 5.76
C PHE A 86 0.67 20.46 4.56
N ASP A 87 0.69 21.77 4.77
CA ASP A 87 1.14 22.74 3.78
C ASP A 87 2.38 23.46 4.29
N PHE A 88 3.44 23.43 3.49
CA PHE A 88 4.66 24.17 3.76
C PHE A 88 4.64 25.52 3.02
N ALA A 89 4.56 26.60 3.80
CA ALA A 89 4.38 27.97 3.31
C ALA A 89 5.65 28.84 3.40
N GLY A 90 6.82 28.23 3.61
CA GLY A 90 8.13 28.90 3.53
C GLY A 90 8.86 29.06 4.85
N ASP A 91 8.13 29.20 5.95
CA ASP A 91 8.67 29.31 7.32
C ASP A 91 7.97 28.37 8.30
N ALA A 92 6.82 27.81 7.91
CA ALA A 92 6.04 26.91 8.72
C ALA A 92 5.47 25.75 7.89
N LEU A 93 5.40 24.58 8.53
CA LEU A 93 4.65 23.43 8.06
C LEU A 93 3.35 23.36 8.85
N VAL A 94 2.24 23.78 8.25
CA VAL A 94 0.96 23.94 8.96
C VAL A 94 0.03 22.81 8.59
N MET A 95 -0.66 22.23 9.57
CA MET A 95 -1.69 21.23 9.29
C MET A 95 -2.86 21.88 8.54
N ASP A 96 -3.21 21.31 7.38
CA ASP A 96 -4.31 21.74 6.53
C ASP A 96 -5.30 20.58 6.40
N GLU A 97 -6.39 20.64 7.18
CA GLU A 97 -7.45 19.63 7.13
C GLU A 97 -8.20 19.63 5.78
N GLY A 98 -8.13 20.71 5.01
CA GLY A 98 -8.69 20.80 3.66
C GLY A 98 -7.82 20.12 2.60
N LEU A 99 -6.55 19.89 2.90
CA LEU A 99 -5.61 19.15 2.06
C LEU A 99 -5.80 17.64 2.18
N VAL A 100 -6.42 17.17 3.26
CA VAL A 100 -6.90 15.78 3.37
C VAL A 100 -8.00 15.58 2.33
N VAL A 101 -7.60 15.37 1.07
CA VAL A 101 -8.51 14.95 0.03
C VAL A 101 -9.04 13.62 0.52
N ARG A 102 -10.34 13.65 0.84
CA ARG A 102 -11.19 12.46 0.96
C ARG A 102 -10.83 11.60 -0.24
N LEU A 103 -10.02 10.56 -0.02
CA LEU A 103 -9.87 9.49 -0.99
C LEU A 103 -11.31 9.15 -1.35
N GLY A 104 -11.72 9.48 -2.58
CA GLY A 104 -12.91 8.85 -3.14
C GLY A 104 -12.76 7.35 -2.93
N GLU A 105 -13.87 6.63 -2.80
CA GLU A 105 -13.84 5.19 -2.56
C GLU A 105 -12.74 4.54 -3.42
N PRO A 106 -11.85 3.74 -2.81
CA PRO A 106 -10.69 3.21 -3.51
C PRO A 106 -11.17 2.51 -4.78
N ALA A 107 -10.76 3.03 -5.94
CA ALA A 107 -11.02 2.39 -7.21
C ALA A 107 -10.12 1.15 -7.29
N VAL A 108 -10.65 0.00 -6.88
CA VAL A 108 -9.99 -1.28 -7.05
C VAL A 108 -10.13 -1.67 -8.52
N SER A 109 -9.09 -1.41 -9.33
CA SER A 109 -8.98 -1.99 -10.65
C SER A 109 -8.34 -3.38 -10.52
N PHE A 110 -9.12 -4.44 -10.65
CA PHE A 110 -8.58 -5.78 -10.86
C PHE A 110 -7.99 -5.85 -12.27
N VAL A 111 -6.74 -6.26 -12.39
CA VAL A 111 -6.18 -6.67 -13.68
C VAL A 111 -6.86 -8.00 -14.03
N ASP A 112 -7.60 -8.05 -15.14
CA ASP A 112 -8.36 -9.24 -15.61
C ASP A 112 -7.52 -10.52 -15.73
N SER A 113 -6.18 -10.42 -15.70
CA SER A 113 -5.27 -11.56 -15.68
C SER A 113 -5.29 -12.35 -14.36
N LEU A 114 -5.77 -11.77 -13.26
CA LEU A 114 -5.89 -12.44 -11.95
C LEU A 114 -7.26 -13.10 -11.73
N MET A 115 -8.31 -12.66 -12.44
CA MET A 115 -9.66 -13.24 -12.35
C MET A 115 -9.76 -14.61 -13.02
N ARG A 116 -8.90 -14.94 -13.99
CA ARG A 116 -8.83 -16.30 -14.56
C ARG A 116 -8.12 -17.31 -13.64
N ALA A 117 -7.38 -16.85 -12.63
CA ALA A 117 -6.70 -17.72 -11.67
C ALA A 117 -7.52 -17.96 -10.38
N GLN A 118 -8.54 -17.16 -10.10
CA GLN A 118 -9.40 -17.27 -8.91
C GLN A 118 -10.63 -18.18 -9.07
N GLY A 119 -10.71 -18.95 -10.16
CA GLY A 119 -11.74 -19.98 -10.33
C GLY A 119 -11.47 -21.30 -9.60
N ASP A 120 -10.21 -21.65 -9.35
CA ASP A 120 -9.85 -23.05 -9.01
C ASP A 120 -8.85 -23.24 -7.86
N LEU A 121 -8.47 -22.19 -7.13
CA LEU A 121 -7.47 -22.32 -6.06
C LEU A 121 -7.95 -21.67 -4.75
N LEU A 122 -8.83 -22.38 -4.06
CA LEU A 122 -8.90 -22.28 -2.60
C LEU A 122 -7.69 -23.04 -2.03
N PRO A 123 -6.81 -22.41 -1.22
CA PRO A 123 -5.80 -23.16 -0.50
C PRO A 123 -6.50 -23.95 0.61
N ASP A 124 -6.59 -25.26 0.43
CA ASP A 124 -7.05 -26.18 1.47
C ASP A 124 -6.00 -26.21 2.59
N THR A 125 -6.25 -25.46 3.66
CA THR A 125 -5.34 -25.32 4.80
C THR A 125 -5.33 -26.53 5.74
N ALA A 126 -5.84 -27.68 5.33
CA ALA A 126 -5.83 -28.90 6.14
C ALA A 126 -5.01 -30.03 5.50
N ARG A 127 -3.77 -30.15 5.96
CA ARG A 127 -2.84 -31.29 5.81
C ARG A 127 -2.19 -31.43 4.43
N GLY A 128 -0.87 -31.18 4.43
CA GLY A 128 0.00 -31.35 3.27
C GLY A 128 -0.15 -32.73 2.63
N ARG A 129 -0.69 -32.74 1.43
CA ARG A 129 -0.42 -33.71 0.36
C ARG A 129 -0.78 -33.05 -0.97
N LEU A 130 0.26 -32.68 -1.73
CA LEU A 130 0.11 -32.37 -3.14
C LEU A 130 -0.34 -33.65 -3.84
N THR A 131 -1.52 -33.64 -4.47
CA THR A 131 -1.85 -34.60 -5.52
C THR A 131 -2.08 -33.84 -6.83
N PRO A 132 -1.45 -34.23 -7.97
CA PRO A 132 -1.49 -33.43 -9.19
C PRO A 132 -2.85 -33.54 -9.91
N GLY A 133 -3.27 -32.43 -10.51
CA GLY A 133 -4.50 -32.25 -11.29
C GLY A 133 -4.56 -32.99 -12.63
N ASP A 134 -3.63 -33.89 -12.93
CA ASP A 134 -3.54 -34.56 -14.24
C ASP A 134 -4.67 -35.57 -14.48
N LYS A 135 -5.25 -36.15 -13.43
CA LYS A 135 -6.27 -37.21 -13.57
C LYS A 135 -7.67 -36.73 -13.97
N ARG A 136 -7.91 -35.42 -14.04
CA ARG A 136 -9.25 -34.88 -14.41
C ARG A 136 -9.36 -34.65 -15.91
N LEU A 137 -8.29 -34.19 -16.54
CA LEU A 137 -8.17 -34.03 -17.99
C LEU A 137 -8.12 -35.38 -18.70
N GLU A 138 -7.39 -36.35 -18.14
CA GLU A 138 -7.38 -37.73 -18.66
C GLU A 138 -8.78 -38.38 -18.57
N ARG A 139 -9.51 -38.19 -17.46
CA ARG A 139 -10.86 -38.75 -17.28
C ARG A 139 -11.91 -38.10 -18.18
N GLU A 140 -11.80 -36.81 -18.47
CA GLU A 140 -12.69 -36.13 -19.43
C GLU A 140 -12.40 -36.51 -20.88
N GLN A 141 -11.14 -36.78 -21.23
CA GLN A 141 -10.79 -37.30 -22.54
C GLN A 141 -11.24 -38.75 -22.72
N GLU A 142 -10.99 -39.63 -21.73
CA GLU A 142 -11.48 -41.02 -21.75
C GLU A 142 -13.01 -41.09 -21.85
N ALA A 143 -13.74 -40.25 -21.11
CA ALA A 143 -15.20 -40.22 -21.16
C ALA A 143 -15.75 -39.76 -22.52
N ARG A 144 -15.03 -38.89 -23.24
CA ARG A 144 -15.41 -38.44 -24.59
C ARG A 144 -15.12 -39.51 -25.64
N GLU A 145 -13.96 -40.16 -25.55
CA GLU A 145 -13.61 -41.24 -26.46
C GLU A 145 -14.52 -42.47 -26.29
N GLU A 146 -14.90 -42.81 -25.05
CA GLU A 146 -15.84 -43.89 -24.78
C GLU A 146 -17.25 -43.57 -25.30
N ALA A 147 -17.71 -42.32 -25.18
CA ALA A 147 -19.00 -41.88 -25.72
C ALA A 147 -19.03 -41.91 -27.26
N GLU A 148 -17.93 -41.58 -27.94
CA GLU A 148 -17.84 -41.71 -29.39
C GLU A 148 -17.76 -43.17 -29.85
N ARG A 149 -17.09 -44.04 -29.10
CA ARG A 149 -17.05 -45.48 -29.40
C ARG A 149 -18.41 -46.16 -29.25
N ARG A 150 -19.20 -45.77 -28.25
CA ARG A 150 -20.60 -46.23 -28.11
C ARG A 150 -21.50 -45.73 -29.25
N ARG A 151 -21.29 -44.50 -29.75
CA ARG A 151 -22.01 -43.98 -30.93
C ARG A 151 -21.64 -44.69 -32.23
N ARG A 152 -20.40 -45.19 -32.34
CA ARG A 152 -19.92 -45.99 -33.48
C ARG A 152 -20.27 -47.48 -33.40
N GLY A 153 -20.88 -47.94 -32.30
CA GLY A 153 -21.27 -49.34 -32.11
C GLY A 153 -20.11 -50.30 -31.84
N GLU A 154 -18.94 -49.78 -31.45
CA GLU A 154 -17.73 -50.59 -31.20
C GLU A 154 -17.61 -51.09 -29.74
N VAL A 155 -18.51 -50.66 -28.86
CA VAL A 155 -18.60 -51.10 -27.45
C VAL A 155 -20.07 -51.46 -27.19
N PRO A 156 -20.36 -52.67 -26.66
CA PRO A 156 -21.73 -53.13 -26.44
C PRO A 156 -22.50 -52.30 -25.40
#